data_AF-A0A1T4R7N7-F1
#
_entry.id   AF-A0A1T4R7N7-F1
#
_cell.length_a   1.000
_cell.length_b   1.000
_cell.length_c   1.000
_cell.angle_alpha   90.00
_cell.angle_beta   90.00
_cell.angle_gamma   90.00
#
_symmetry.space_group_name_H-M   'P 1'
#
loop_
_entity.id
_entity.type
_entity.pdbx_description
1 polymer ?
#
loop_
_entity_poly.entity_id
_entity_poly.type
_entity_poly.pdbx_seq_one_letter_code
_entity_poly.pdbx_strand_id
1 'polypeptide(L)'
;MFLDKVLSLIPSDMLVELAAETEVDIFSKKLQAEVIFKLLLHCLISHKDNSLRTMESAYETLLFASINQNFQKKSIRYNSISKRLSDINPA
;
A
#
# COMPACT_ATOMS: atom_id res chain seq x y z
N MET A 1 -13.43 6.36 -8.47
CA MET A 1 -13.59 6.72 -9.90
C MET A 1 -12.38 7.45 -10.51
N PHE A 2 -11.77 8.47 -9.88
CA PHE A 2 -10.48 9.03 -10.35
C PHE A 2 -9.28 8.24 -9.84
N LEU A 3 -9.27 7.93 -8.54
CA LEU A 3 -8.16 7.25 -7.89
C LEU A 3 -7.90 5.84 -8.43
N ASP A 4 -8.96 5.06 -8.68
CA ASP A 4 -8.84 3.72 -9.25
C ASP A 4 -8.19 3.76 -10.64
N LYS A 5 -8.44 4.83 -11.41
CA LYS A 5 -7.79 5.05 -12.70
C LYS A 5 -6.32 5.34 -12.53
N VAL A 6 -5.95 6.25 -11.62
CA VAL A 6 -4.54 6.57 -11.35
C VAL A 6 -3.77 5.34 -10.89
N LEU A 7 -4.34 4.57 -9.95
CA LEU A 7 -3.69 3.37 -9.44
C LEU A 7 -3.63 2.25 -10.48
N SER A 8 -4.60 2.17 -11.40
CA SER A 8 -4.56 1.21 -12.53
C SER A 8 -3.55 1.55 -13.61
N LEU A 9 -3.06 2.80 -13.66
CA LEU A 9 -2.01 3.21 -14.60
C LEU A 9 -0.61 2.80 -14.14
N ILE A 10 -0.47 2.32 -12.90
CA ILE A 10 0.80 1.86 -12.36
C ILE A 10 1.00 0.41 -12.79
N PRO A 11 2.01 0.13 -13.63
CA PRO A 11 2.30 -1.23 -14.07
C PRO A 11 2.67 -2.12 -12.87
N SER A 12 2.13 -3.34 -12.82
CA SER A 12 2.39 -4.26 -11.69
C SER A 12 3.86 -4.68 -11.60
N ASP A 13 4.54 -4.83 -12.73
CA ASP A 13 5.98 -5.05 -12.86
C ASP A 13 6.80 -3.94 -12.22
N MET A 14 6.42 -2.66 -12.40
CA MET A 14 7.07 -1.54 -11.71
C MET A 14 6.96 -1.65 -10.19
N LEU A 15 5.82 -2.10 -9.65
CA LEU A 15 5.66 -2.30 -8.20
C LEU A 15 6.47 -3.49 -7.68
N VAL A 16 6.69 -4.51 -8.50
CA VAL A 16 7.56 -5.65 -8.19
C VAL A 16 9.03 -5.23 -8.20
N GLU A 17 9.46 -4.46 -9.19
CA GLU A 17 10.81 -3.89 -9.26
C GLU A 17 11.08 -2.99 -8.06
N LEU A 18 10.17 -2.06 -7.75
CA LEU A 18 10.29 -1.18 -6.59
C LEU A 18 10.34 -1.96 -5.28
N ALA A 19 9.59 -3.06 -5.16
CA ALA A 19 9.64 -3.94 -4.00
C ALA A 19 11.00 -4.62 -3.84
N ALA A 20 11.63 -5.03 -4.95
CA ALA A 20 12.95 -5.63 -4.96
C ALA A 20 14.03 -4.61 -4.62
N GLU A 21 13.98 -3.42 -5.21
CA GLU A 21 14.92 -2.33 -4.97
C GLU A 21 14.89 -1.84 -3.52
N THR A 22 13.70 -1.72 -2.94
CA THR A 22 13.53 -1.22 -1.57
C THR A 22 13.64 -2.29 -0.50
N GLU A 23 13.87 -3.55 -0.89
CA GLU A 23 13.98 -4.70 0.00
C GLU A 23 12.77 -4.89 0.94
N VAL A 24 11.63 -4.27 0.62
CA VAL A 24 10.54 -4.17 1.58
C VAL A 24 9.85 -5.52 1.79
N ASP A 25 9.95 -6.49 0.87
CA ASP A 25 9.24 -7.78 0.94
C ASP A 25 9.98 -8.94 1.64
N ILE A 26 11.18 -8.71 2.18
CA ILE A 26 12.02 -9.78 2.76
C ILE A 26 11.31 -10.66 3.82
N PHE A 27 10.29 -10.12 4.53
CA PHE A 27 9.66 -10.80 5.67
C PHE A 27 8.13 -10.98 5.62
N SER A 28 7.42 -10.71 4.52
CA SER A 28 5.94 -10.55 4.55
C SER A 28 5.16 -11.41 3.55
N LYS A 29 4.21 -12.20 4.08
CA LYS A 29 3.14 -12.86 3.31
C LYS A 29 1.78 -12.16 3.41
N LYS A 30 1.60 -11.23 4.35
CA LYS A 30 0.29 -10.63 4.70
C LYS A 30 0.09 -9.21 4.16
N LEU A 31 1.18 -8.50 3.89
CA LEU A 31 1.16 -7.13 3.39
C LEU A 31 2.32 -6.96 2.40
N GLN A 32 2.06 -7.34 1.15
CA GLN A 32 3.04 -7.25 0.08
C GLN A 32 3.38 -5.79 -0.21
N ALA A 33 4.60 -5.54 -0.69
CA ALA A 33 5.11 -4.23 -1.07
C ALA A 33 4.13 -3.46 -1.98
N GLU A 34 3.59 -4.15 -2.99
CA GLU A 34 2.60 -3.63 -3.92
C GLU A 34 1.41 -2.98 -3.19
N VAL A 35 0.89 -3.65 -2.15
CA VAL A 35 -0.25 -3.15 -1.36
C VAL A 35 0.14 -1.92 -0.53
N ILE A 36 1.35 -1.90 0.03
CA ILE A 36 1.86 -0.76 0.80
C ILE A 36 2.09 0.47 -0.07
N PHE A 37 2.67 0.30 -1.27
CA PHE A 37 2.88 1.40 -2.20
C PHE A 37 1.55 1.97 -2.70
N LYS A 38 0.59 1.11 -3.06
CA LYS A 38 -0.76 1.55 -3.42
C LYS A 38 -1.45 2.27 -2.26
N LEU A 39 -1.27 1.81 -1.02
CA LEU A 39 -1.85 2.47 0.17
C LEU A 39 -1.24 3.85 0.40
N LEU A 40 0.08 3.96 0.30
CA LEU A 40 0.80 5.22 0.44
C LEU A 40 0.33 6.22 -0.61
N LEU A 41 0.26 5.80 -1.88
CA LEU A 41 -0.19 6.66 -2.97
C LEU A 41 -1.66 7.04 -2.86
N HIS A 42 -2.52 6.08 -2.47
CA HIS A 42 -3.93 6.34 -2.18
C HIS A 42 -4.06 7.48 -1.16
N CYS A 43 -3.29 7.43 -0.08
CA CYS A 43 -3.35 8.43 0.97
C CYS A 43 -2.79 9.78 0.50
N LEU A 44 -1.64 9.79 -0.20
CA LEU A 44 -1.03 10.99 -0.76
C LEU A 44 -1.97 11.78 -1.68
N ILE A 45 -2.83 11.08 -2.43
CA ILE A 45 -3.77 11.70 -3.36
C ILE A 45 -5.09 12.10 -2.67
N SER A 46 -5.56 11.29 -1.72
CA SER A 46 -6.94 11.38 -1.22
C SER A 46 -7.07 12.10 0.12
N HIS A 47 -5.98 12.26 0.85
CA HIS A 47 -5.99 12.81 2.20
C HIS A 47 -5.04 13.99 2.32
N LYS A 48 -5.48 14.99 3.08
CA LYS A 48 -4.65 16.15 3.43
C LYS A 48 -3.48 15.75 4.34
N ASP A 49 -3.71 14.76 5.21
CA ASP A 49 -2.74 14.27 6.19
C ASP A 49 -2.55 12.75 6.06
N ASN A 50 -1.29 12.32 5.92
CA ASN A 50 -0.90 10.91 5.72
C ASN A 50 -0.45 10.23 7.00
N SER A 51 -1.25 10.35 8.06
CA SER A 51 -0.97 9.66 9.32
C SER A 51 -1.10 8.14 9.16
N LEU A 52 -0.41 7.37 9.99
CA LEU A 52 -0.55 5.91 10.02
C LEU A 52 -1.98 5.45 10.31
N ARG A 53 -2.76 6.24 11.07
CA ARG A 53 -4.18 5.98 11.34
C ARG A 53 -5.07 6.29 10.12
N THR A 54 -4.68 7.29 9.32
CA THR A 54 -5.32 7.56 8.03
C THR A 54 -5.11 6.38 7.11
N MET A 55 -3.87 5.87 7.03
CA MET A 55 -3.54 4.68 6.22
C MET A 55 -4.28 3.43 6.71
N GLU A 56 -4.38 3.20 8.03
CA GLU A 56 -5.18 2.12 8.62
C GLU A 56 -6.65 2.22 8.17
N SER A 57 -7.25 3.40 8.29
CA SER A 57 -8.65 3.65 7.87
C SER A 57 -8.84 3.45 6.37
N ALA A 58 -7.93 3.98 5.55
CA ALA A 58 -7.98 3.88 4.09
C ALA A 58 -7.90 2.42 3.62
N TYR A 59 -7.06 1.61 4.25
CA TYR A 59 -6.91 0.19 3.95
C TYR A 59 -8.18 -0.63 4.20
N GLU A 60 -8.97 -0.25 5.20
CA GLU A 60 -10.22 -0.96 5.55
C GLU A 60 -11.41 -0.61 4.62
N THR A 61 -11.24 0.40 3.75
CA THR A 61 -12.28 0.83 2.81
C THR A 61 -12.54 -0.21 1.72
N LEU A 62 -13.79 -0.29 1.28
CA LEU A 62 -14.16 -1.13 0.14
C LEU A 62 -13.50 -0.66 -1.16
N LEU A 63 -13.25 0.64 -1.28
CA LEU A 63 -12.55 1.23 -2.42
C LEU A 63 -11.14 0.67 -2.54
N PHE A 64 -10.36 0.72 -1.45
CA PHE A 64 -9.00 0.20 -1.43
C PHE A 64 -8.94 -1.32 -1.62
N ALA A 65 -9.94 -2.05 -1.11
CA ALA A 65 -10.05 -3.48 -1.37
C ALA A 65 -10.30 -3.78 -2.86
N SER A 66 -11.13 -2.98 -3.55
CA SER A 66 -11.53 -3.24 -4.94
C SER A 66 -10.38 -3.11 -5.97
N ILE A 67 -9.36 -2.32 -5.65
CA ILE A 67 -8.19 -2.09 -6.51
C ILE A 67 -7.07 -3.13 -6.30
N ASN A 68 -7.17 -3.97 -5.26
CA ASN A 68 -6.18 -5.01 -4.97
C ASN A 68 -6.81 -6.38 -5.25
N GLN A 69 -6.63 -6.87 -6.49
CA GLN A 69 -7.10 -8.21 -6.88
C GLN A 69 -6.40 -9.27 -6.00
N ASN A 70 -7.14 -10.30 -5.56
CA ASN A 70 -6.68 -11.34 -4.63
C ASN A 70 -6.38 -10.88 -3.18
N PHE A 71 -6.70 -9.64 -2.83
CA PHE A 71 -6.54 -9.18 -1.45
C PHE A 71 -7.64 -9.75 -0.55
N GLN A 72 -7.26 -10.69 0.34
CA GLN A 72 -8.16 -11.14 1.41
C GLN A 72 -8.28 -10.00 2.42
N LYS A 73 -9.45 -9.34 2.46
CA LYS A 73 -9.78 -8.30 3.43
C LYS A 73 -9.53 -8.82 4.86
N LYS A 74 -8.36 -8.50 5.40
CA LYS A 74 -7.96 -8.73 6.79
C LYS A 74 -7.66 -7.36 7.36
N SER A 75 -8.22 -7.03 8.52
CA SER A 75 -7.87 -5.78 9.20
C SER A 75 -6.35 -5.72 9.42
N ILE A 76 -5.78 -4.55 9.19
CA ILE A 76 -4.39 -4.24 9.49
C ILE A 76 -4.36 -3.19 10.58
N ARG A 77 -3.32 -3.21 11.41
CA ARG A 77 -3.09 -2.18 12.42
C ARG A 77 -2.06 -1.16 11.94
N TYR A 78 -2.19 0.08 12.40
CA TYR A 78 -1.24 1.17 12.09
C TYR A 78 0.23 0.81 12.39
N ASN A 79 0.49 -0.02 13.40
CA ASN A 79 1.85 -0.44 13.76
C ASN A 79 2.45 -1.43 12.74
N SER A 80 1.64 -2.28 12.11
CA SER A 80 2.06 -3.12 10.99
C SER A 80 2.39 -2.26 9.77
N ILE A 81 1.61 -1.21 9.51
CA ILE A 81 1.91 -0.24 8.45
C ILE A 81 3.23 0.49 8.76
N SER A 82 3.37 0.99 9.99
CA SER A 82 4.59 1.67 10.45
C SER A 82 5.82 0.82 10.26
N LYS A 83 5.77 -0.45 10.71
CA LYS A 83 6.89 -1.38 10.59
C LYS A 83 7.30 -1.54 9.12
N ARG A 84 6.32 -1.70 8.22
CA ARG A 84 6.57 -1.92 6.80
C ARG A 84 7.15 -0.68 6.13
N LEU A 85 6.67 0.51 6.47
CA LEU A 85 7.25 1.76 5.98
C LEU A 85 8.67 1.97 6.49
N SER A 86 8.98 1.57 7.73
CA SER A 86 10.33 1.65 8.29
C SER A 86 11.30 0.61 7.74
N ASP A 87 10.78 -0.47 7.14
CA ASP A 87 11.59 -1.52 6.50
C ASP A 87 11.86 -1.22 5.01
N ILE A 88 11.26 -0.16 4.44
CA ILE A 88 11.62 0.34 3.11
C ILE A 88 13.05 0.87 3.21
N ASN A 89 13.98 0.22 2.51
CA ASN A 89 15.34 0.72 2.36
C ASN A 89 15.34 1.79 1.26
N PRO A 90 15.48 3.10 1.58
CA PRO A 90 15.66 4.11 0.56
C PRO A 90 17.08 3.96 0.00
N ALA A 91 17.17 3.68 -1.31
CA ALA A 91 18.43 3.67 -2.03
C ALA A 91 19.19 5.00 -1.91
#